data_AF-A0A832VE31-F1
#
_entry.id   AF-A0A832VE31-F1
#
_cell.length_a   1.000
_cell.length_b   1.000
_cell.length_c   1.000
_cell.angle_alpha   90.00
_cell.angle_beta   90.00
_cell.angle_gamma   90.00
#
_symmetry.space_group_name_H-M   'P 1'
#
loop_
_entity.id
_entity.type
_entity.pdbx_description
1 polymer ?
#
loop_
_entity_poly.entity_id
_entity_poly.type
_entity_poly.pdbx_seq_one_letter_code
_entity_poly.pdbx_strand_id
1 'polypeptide(L)' 'MAKAQRKVKDRWKGKSWYSLHAPSMFNYTVMAWTPADSPEAVTGRVAEVSLDQLSGNFGQKNYIVRFRVGEVRGPNAF' A
#
# COMPACT_ATOMS: atom_id res chain seq x y z
N MET A 1 -39.78 3.81 -22.99
CA MET A 1 -38.37 3.38 -23.11
C MET A 1 -37.75 3.39 -21.71
N ALA A 2 -37.75 2.25 -21.00
CA ALA A 2 -37.15 2.18 -19.67
C ALA A 2 -35.61 2.23 -19.81
N LYS A 3 -34.97 3.25 -19.22
CA LYS A 3 -33.50 3.34 -19.17
C LYS A 3 -32.99 2.11 -18.42
N ALA A 4 -32.31 1.20 -19.12
CA ALA A 4 -31.61 0.10 -18.49
C ALA A 4 -30.62 0.68 -17.48
N GLN A 5 -30.93 0.53 -16.19
CA GLN A 5 -30.07 0.94 -15.10
C GLN A 5 -28.84 0.03 -15.14
N ARG A 6 -27.74 0.54 -15.71
CA ARG A 6 -26.45 -0.15 -15.73
C ARG A 6 -26.17 -0.66 -14.33
N LYS A 7 -26.09 -1.98 -14.16
CA LYS A 7 -25.65 -2.63 -12.91
C LYS A 7 -24.32 -1.98 -12.54
N VAL A 8 -24.32 -1.15 -11.50
CA VAL A 8 -23.11 -0.54 -10.98
C VAL A 8 -22.26 -1.70 -10.48
N LYS A 9 -21.23 -2.07 -11.23
CA LYS A 9 -20.30 -3.12 -10.84
C LYS A 9 -19.67 -2.67 -9.52
N ASP A 10 -19.79 -3.53 -8.51
CA ASP A 10 -19.28 -3.27 -7.18
C ASP A 10 -17.77 -3.00 -7.26
N ARG A 11 -17.38 -1.75 -7.00
CA ARG A 11 -16.01 -1.26 -7.18
C ARG A 11 -15.04 -1.93 -6.20
N TRP A 12 -15.53 -2.48 -5.10
CA TRP A 12 -14.69 -3.16 -4.12
C TRP A 12 -14.24 -4.54 -4.61
N LYS A 13 -15.12 -5.27 -5.30
CA LYS A 13 -14.82 -6.61 -5.84
C LYS A 13 -13.74 -6.63 -6.92
N GLY A 14 -13.45 -5.48 -7.52
CA GLY A 14 -12.39 -5.33 -8.52
C GLY A 14 -11.02 -4.98 -7.94
N LYS A 15 -10.89 -4.80 -6.63
CA LYS A 15 -9.62 -4.41 -6.00
C LYS A 15 -8.82 -5.63 -5.58
N SER A 16 -7.53 -5.59 -5.87
CA SER A 16 -6.53 -6.49 -5.32
C SER A 16 -5.81 -5.82 -4.15
N TRP A 17 -5.36 -6.62 -3.20
CA TRP A 17 -4.54 -6.15 -2.08
C TRP A 17 -3.07 -6.20 -2.45
N TYR A 18 -2.37 -5.11 -2.15
CA TYR A 18 -0.93 -4.98 -2.36
C TYR A 18 -0.21 -4.80 -1.03
N SER A 19 0.90 -5.51 -0.82
CA SER A 19 1.79 -5.35 0.32
C SER A 19 2.79 -4.24 0.05
N LEU A 20 2.88 -3.26 0.94
CA LEU A 20 3.88 -2.21 0.91
C LEU A 20 5.10 -2.66 1.71
N HIS A 21 6.21 -2.92 1.03
CA HIS A 21 7.45 -3.35 1.63
C HIS A 21 8.35 -2.15 1.95
N ALA A 22 9.01 -2.22 3.09
CA ALA A 22 10.05 -1.26 3.42
C ALA A 22 11.29 -1.47 2.51
N PRO A 23 12.17 -0.47 2.37
CA PRO A 23 13.43 -0.63 1.68
C PRO A 23 14.33 -1.71 2.30
N SER A 24 15.36 -2.15 1.58
CA SER A 24 16.29 -3.20 2.00
C SER A 24 16.95 -2.97 3.37
N MET A 25 17.16 -1.72 3.76
CA MET A 25 17.69 -1.34 5.08
C MET A 25 16.81 -1.80 6.26
N PHE A 26 15.52 -2.08 6.01
CA PHE A 26 14.55 -2.61 6.97
C PHE A 26 14.12 -4.05 6.62
N ASN A 27 14.98 -4.79 5.93
CA ASN A 27 14.78 -6.21 5.59
C ASN A 27 13.47 -6.50 4.83
N TYR A 28 13.02 -5.56 3.98
CA TYR A 28 11.77 -5.68 3.21
C TYR A 28 10.52 -6.00 4.05
N THR A 29 10.52 -5.58 5.32
CA THR A 29 9.37 -5.81 6.21
C THR A 29 8.11 -5.17 5.64
N VAL A 30 6.95 -5.82 5.85
CA VAL A 30 5.68 -5.31 5.35
C VAL A 30 5.19 -4.21 6.28
N MET A 31 5.08 -3.00 5.76
CA MET A 31 4.66 -1.81 6.51
C MET A 31 3.15 -1.68 6.56
N ALA A 32 2.50 -1.93 5.43
CA ALA A 32 1.06 -1.73 5.28
C ALA A 32 0.51 -2.52 4.09
N TRP A 33 -0.81 -2.58 4.00
CA TRP A 33 -1.53 -3.17 2.88
C TRP A 33 -2.44 -2.12 2.28
N THR A 34 -2.52 -2.10 0.94
CA THR A 34 -3.34 -1.12 0.25
C THR A 34 -4.15 -1.76 -0.86
N PRO A 35 -5.46 -1.52 -0.93
CA PRO A 35 -6.27 -2.05 -2.02
C PRO A 35 -6.18 -1.13 -3.23
N ALA A 36 -5.99 -1.72 -4.41
CA ALA A 36 -5.99 -1.01 -5.68
C ALA A 36 -6.57 -1.89 -6.79
N ASP A 37 -7.14 -1.24 -7.80
CA ASP A 37 -7.66 -1.86 -9.00
C ASP A 37 -6.57 -2.20 -10.02
N SER A 38 -5.44 -1.48 -10.01
CA SER A 38 -4.27 -1.79 -10.83
C SER A 38 -2.94 -1.45 -10.12
N PRO A 39 -1.81 -2.03 -10.55
CA PRO A 39 -0.48 -1.73 -10.00
C PRO A 39 -0.09 -0.25 -10.11
N GLU A 40 -0.45 0.40 -11.23
CA GLU A 40 -0.12 1.80 -11.50
C GLU A 40 -0.80 2.75 -10.50
N ALA A 41 -1.95 2.35 -9.96
CA ALA A 41 -2.67 3.10 -8.94
C ALA A 41 -2.04 2.98 -7.53
N VAL A 42 -1.09 2.06 -7.35
CA VAL A 42 -0.30 1.89 -6.10
C VAL A 42 0.98 2.70 -6.17
N THR A 43 1.61 2.79 -7.35
CA THR A 43 2.80 3.61 -7.58
C THR A 43 2.55 5.07 -7.17
N GLY A 44 3.49 5.65 -6.41
CA GLY A 44 3.39 7.01 -5.90
C GLY A 44 2.60 7.18 -4.61
N ARG A 45 1.91 6.14 -4.10
CA ARG A 45 1.32 6.19 -2.74
C ARG A 45 2.41 6.36 -1.69
N VAL A 46 2.05 7.03 -0.60
CA VAL A 46 2.95 7.23 0.54
C VAL A 46 2.41 6.45 1.74
N ALA A 47 3.22 5.56 2.28
CA ALA A 47 2.97 4.86 3.53
C ALA A 47 3.66 5.60 4.69
N GLU A 48 2.93 5.79 5.79
CA GLU A 48 3.49 6.33 7.02
C GLU A 48 3.58 5.21 8.06
N VAL A 49 4.74 5.09 8.70
CA VAL A 49 4.97 4.10 9.76
C VAL A 49 5.92 4.67 10.81
N SER A 50 5.71 4.29 12.06
CA SER A 50 6.61 4.65 13.15
C SER A 50 7.94 3.91 13.00
N LEU A 51 9.06 4.60 13.24
CA LEU A 51 10.39 4.04 13.05
C LEU A 51 10.67 2.85 13.99
N ASP A 52 10.09 2.86 15.19
CA ASP A 52 10.23 1.76 16.15
C ASP A 52 9.68 0.42 15.61
N GLN A 53 8.64 0.45 14.78
CA GLN A 53 8.09 -0.75 14.17
C GLN A 53 9.02 -1.35 13.11
N LEU A 54 9.86 -0.53 12.50
CA LEU A 54 10.83 -0.95 11.49
C LEU A 54 12.18 -1.35 12.10
N SER A 55 12.62 -0.63 13.13
CA SER A 55 13.94 -0.83 13.76
C SER A 55 13.92 -1.74 14.98
N GLY A 56 12.75 -1.97 15.59
CA GLY A 56 12.61 -2.68 16.87
C GLY A 56 13.06 -1.87 18.08
N ASN A 57 13.47 -0.60 17.90
CA ASN A 57 13.92 0.25 19.00
C ASN A 57 12.78 1.14 19.52
N PHE A 58 12.25 0.81 20.70
CA PHE A 58 11.15 1.56 21.33
C PHE A 58 11.48 3.02 21.67
N GLY A 59 12.76 3.39 21.78
CA GLY A 59 13.18 4.78 21.98
C GLY A 59 12.88 5.68 20.78
N GLN A 60 12.53 5.10 19.63
CA GLN A 60 12.30 5.81 18.37
C GLN A 60 10.81 6.00 18.02
N LYS A 61 9.89 5.75 18.96
CA LYS A 61 8.44 5.92 18.75
C LYS A 61 8.00 7.29 18.26
N ASN A 62 8.77 8.34 18.59
CA ASN A 62 8.46 9.72 18.23
C ASN A 62 8.83 10.05 16.77
N TYR A 63 9.46 9.12 16.04
CA TYR A 63 9.82 9.32 14.64
C TYR A 63 8.82 8.60 13.73
N ILE A 64 8.16 9.37 12.87
CA ILE A 64 7.31 8.85 11.80
C ILE A 64 8.08 8.97 10.48
N VAL A 65 8.16 7.87 9.74
CA VAL A 65 8.84 7.81 8.44
C VAL A 65 7.81 7.65 7.35
N ARG A 66 8.07 8.29 6.20
CA ARG A 66 7.20 8.30 5.02
C ARG A 66 7.92 7.63 3.86
N PHE A 67 7.34 6.56 3.33
CA PHE A 67 7.88 5.84 2.18
C PHE A 67 6.98 6.01 0.98
N ARG A 68 7.53 6.41 -0.16
CA ARG A 68 6.79 6.49 -1.42
C ARG A 68 7.07 5.23 -2.24
N VAL A 69 6.00 4.59 -2.71
CA VAL A 69 6.10 3.45 -3.64
C VAL A 69 6.70 3.91 -4.96
N GLY A 70 7.85 3.35 -5.34
CA GLY A 70 8.51 3.58 -6.62
C GLY A 70 8.17 2.51 -7.65
N GLU A 71 8.06 1.26 -7.23
CA GLU A 71 7.78 0.14 -8.13
C GLU A 71 6.80 -0.88 -7.54
N VAL A 72 6.08 -1.57 -8.43
CA VAL A 72 5.14 -2.64 -8.06
C VAL A 72 5.45 -3.87 -8.91
N ARG A 73 5.66 -5.00 -8.25
CA ARG A 73 5.97 -6.30 -8.86
C ARG A 73 4.95 -7.33 -8.38
N GLY A 74 3.94 -7.59 -9.21
CA GLY A 74 2.81 -8.44 -8.84
C GLY A 74 2.03 -7.80 -7.67
N PRO A 75 1.75 -8.53 -6.57
CA PRO A 75 1.07 -7.98 -5.40
C PRO A 75 2.00 -7.19 -4.46
N ASN A 76 3.30 -7.12 -4.73
CA ASN A 76 4.28 -6.49 -3.84
C ASN A 76 4.67 -5.11 -4.36
N ALA A 77 4.70 -4.11 -3.49
CA ALA A 77 5.09 -2.73 -3.80
C ALA A 77 6.31 -2.33 -2.96
N PHE A 78 7.26 -1.60 -3.58
CA PHE A 78 8.55 -1.21 -3.01
C PHE A 78 8.81 0.29 -3.17
#